data_AF-A0A5M6CYG7-F1
#
_entry.id   AF-A0A5M6CYG7-F1
#
_cell.length_a   1.000
_cell.length_b   1.000
_cell.length_c   1.000
_cell.angle_alpha   90.00
_cell.angle_beta   90.00
_cell.angle_gamma   90.00
#
_symmetry.space_group_name_H-M   'P 1'
#
loop_
_entity.id
_entity.type
_entity.pdbx_description
1 polymer ?
#
loop_
_entity_poly.entity_id
_entity_poly.type
_entity_poly.pdbx_seq_one_letter_code
_entity_poly.pdbx_strand_id
1 'polypeptide(L)'
;MLYKNRPIKLDATLKWATIIFLIGIVLVSIAPLLFTRQYYWEGFDFRETGPIGDTIGGITAPFVNLIGAILVYFALHAQVKANRLVQEQIDNQKEEEVIRRKLQYAGEKFNLVRNDVNEFTYHFRKTITKGAQSSTERVTYTGVSAIRVLLDQLKDYKNHEDIYSEAPPLKELYNLLSIIDALIDNINQENFLQHDKDFYKSLIFYLFNSKIKPAFKANEDYRSSIKPACSGCGKKHLGIPDDIFELVETIDKKVN
;
A
#
# COMPACT_ATOMS: atom_id res chain seq x y z
N MET A 1 -0.44 2.91 15.35
CA MET A 1 -0.72 2.18 16.61
C MET A 1 0.60 1.67 17.16
N LEU A 2 0.93 1.96 18.42
CA LEU A 2 2.18 1.53 19.05
C LEU A 2 2.05 0.07 19.50
N TYR A 3 2.93 -0.78 18.96
CA TYR A 3 2.99 -2.21 19.24
C TYR A 3 3.26 -2.43 20.74
N LYS A 4 2.25 -2.87 21.48
CA LYS A 4 2.38 -3.30 22.87
C LYS A 4 3.13 -4.64 22.86
N ASN A 5 4.45 -4.59 23.02
CA ASN A 5 5.29 -5.74 23.35
C ASN A 5 4.69 -6.43 24.58
N ARG A 6 3.82 -7.42 24.37
CA ARG A 6 3.45 -8.33 25.46
C ARG A 6 4.67 -9.21 25.68
N PRO A 7 5.32 -9.16 26.85
CA PRO A 7 6.43 -10.06 27.13
C PRO A 7 5.91 -11.48 26.96
N ILE A 8 6.63 -12.25 26.17
CA ILE A 8 6.27 -13.64 25.90
C ILE A 8 6.19 -14.33 27.27
N LYS A 9 5.01 -14.84 27.62
CA LYS A 9 4.84 -15.80 28.72
C LYS A 9 5.52 -17.11 28.31
N LEU A 10 6.85 -17.09 28.26
CA LEU A 10 7.73 -18.25 28.08
C LEU A 10 8.25 -18.73 29.44
N ASP A 11 7.99 -17.97 30.50
CA ASP A 11 8.59 -18.15 31.81
C ASP A 11 8.09 -19.42 32.49
N ALA A 12 6.79 -19.73 32.43
CA ALA A 12 6.24 -20.90 33.12
C ALA A 12 6.75 -22.23 32.55
N THR A 13 6.68 -22.42 31.23
CA THR A 13 7.12 -23.68 30.57
C THR A 13 8.63 -23.89 30.68
N LEU A 14 9.41 -22.82 30.60
CA LEU A 14 10.87 -22.90 30.76
C LEU A 14 11.23 -23.22 32.22
N LYS A 15 10.54 -22.62 33.20
CA LYS A 15 10.70 -22.93 34.63
C LYS A 15 10.47 -24.42 34.92
N TRP A 16 9.37 -25.00 34.41
CA TRP A 16 9.08 -26.42 34.61
C TRP A 16 10.11 -27.32 33.92
N ALA A 17 10.54 -27.00 32.70
CA ALA A 17 11.61 -27.74 32.02
C ALA A 17 12.93 -27.69 32.79
N THR A 18 13.31 -26.53 33.34
CA THR A 18 14.50 -26.37 34.19
C THR A 18 14.38 -27.17 35.48
N ILE A 19 13.21 -27.18 36.13
CA ILE A 19 12.97 -27.97 37.35
C ILE A 19 13.10 -29.47 37.05
N ILE A 20 12.48 -29.96 35.98
CA ILE A 20 12.55 -31.38 35.58
C ILE A 20 14.00 -31.78 35.23
N PHE A 21 14.73 -30.91 34.54
CA PHE A 21 16.14 -31.14 34.20
C PHE A 21 17.03 -31.21 35.45
N LEU A 22 16.84 -30.29 36.40
CA LEU A 22 17.58 -30.30 37.67
C LEU A 22 17.26 -31.55 38.52
N ILE A 23 15.99 -31.96 38.57
CA ILE A 23 15.57 -33.21 39.23
C ILE A 23 16.24 -34.41 38.57
N GLY A 24 16.32 -34.44 37.24
CA GLY A 24 17.03 -35.49 36.50
C GLY A 24 18.52 -35.58 36.85
N ILE A 25 19.21 -34.44 36.92
CA ILE A 25 20.63 -34.37 37.34
C ILE A 25 20.82 -34.91 38.76
N VAL A 26 19.94 -34.49 39.68
CA VAL A 26 19.99 -34.91 41.09
C VAL A 26 19.74 -36.41 41.21
N LEU A 27 18.74 -36.96 40.51
CA LEU A 27 18.44 -38.39 40.50
C LEU A 27 19.60 -39.22 39.94
N VAL A 28 20.18 -38.83 38.81
CA VAL A 28 21.32 -39.54 38.22
C VAL A 28 22.56 -39.47 39.10
N SER A 29 22.75 -38.38 39.84
CA SER A 29 23.90 -38.19 40.73
C SER A 29 23.74 -38.91 42.08
N ILE A 30 22.51 -39.01 42.60
CA ILE A 30 22.21 -39.64 43.89
C ILE A 30 21.92 -41.14 43.75
N ALA A 31 21.39 -41.60 42.61
CA ALA A 31 21.04 -43.01 42.40
C ALA A 31 22.24 -43.97 42.63
N PRO A 32 23.47 -43.70 42.12
CA PRO A 32 24.62 -44.53 42.45
C PRO A 32 24.88 -44.58 43.95
N LEU A 33 24.83 -43.44 44.67
CA LEU A 33 25.10 -43.38 46.11
C LEU A 33 24.04 -44.09 46.97
N LEU A 34 22.78 -44.07 46.54
CA LEU A 34 21.69 -44.79 47.21
C LEU A 34 21.78 -46.30 46.96
N PHE A 35 22.11 -46.72 45.74
CA PHE A 35 22.06 -48.13 45.35
C PHE A 35 23.40 -48.88 45.49
N THR A 36 24.54 -48.17 45.65
CA THR A 36 25.88 -48.77 45.88
C THR A 36 26.30 -48.77 47.36
N ARG A 37 25.51 -48.20 48.28
CA ARG A 37 25.82 -48.24 49.72
C ARG A 37 25.61 -49.67 50.25
N GLN A 38 26.59 -50.15 51.03
CA GLN A 38 26.64 -51.49 51.60
C GLN A 38 25.34 -51.83 52.36
N TYR A 39 24.61 -52.85 51.91
CA TYR A 39 23.32 -53.23 52.47
C TYR A 39 23.48 -53.97 53.81
N TYR A 40 22.55 -53.72 54.72
CA TYR A 40 22.39 -54.44 56.00
C TYR A 40 21.67 -55.80 55.85
N TRP A 41 21.36 -56.24 54.62
CA TRP A 41 20.59 -57.47 54.34
C TRP A 41 21.29 -58.32 53.28
N GLU A 42 21.53 -59.62 53.58
CA GLU A 42 22.36 -60.55 52.79
C GLU A 42 21.83 -60.87 51.37
N GLY A 43 20.63 -60.43 51.00
CA GLY A 43 20.09 -60.56 49.63
C GLY A 43 20.65 -59.57 48.60
N PHE A 44 21.57 -58.69 49.01
CA PHE A 44 22.17 -57.63 48.18
C PHE A 44 23.71 -57.64 48.25
N ASP A 45 24.35 -58.81 48.16
CA ASP A 45 25.82 -58.92 47.99
C ASP A 45 26.20 -58.90 46.51
N PHE A 46 26.89 -57.84 46.08
CA PHE A 46 27.26 -57.60 44.67
C PHE A 46 28.77 -57.42 44.49
N ARG A 47 29.57 -58.28 45.13
CA ARG A 47 31.04 -58.25 45.02
C ARG A 47 31.57 -58.51 43.60
N GLU A 48 30.74 -58.99 42.67
CA GLU A 48 30.98 -58.90 41.23
C GLU A 48 30.26 -57.66 40.69
N THR A 49 31.01 -56.66 40.23
CA THR A 49 30.53 -55.28 40.03
C THR A 49 29.89 -54.98 38.67
N GLY A 50 29.88 -55.96 37.74
CA GLY A 50 29.13 -55.88 36.48
C GLY A 50 27.60 -55.85 36.66
N PRO A 51 27.01 -56.79 37.44
CA PRO A 51 25.58 -56.84 37.74
C PRO A 51 24.97 -55.58 38.36
N ILE A 52 25.71 -54.80 39.18
CA ILE A 52 25.19 -53.56 39.77
C ILE A 52 25.04 -52.47 38.70
N GLY A 53 26.05 -52.32 37.85
CA GLY A 53 26.03 -51.37 36.73
C GLY A 53 24.89 -51.71 35.76
N ASP A 54 24.69 -52.99 35.47
CA ASP A 54 23.60 -53.47 34.63
C ASP A 54 22.22 -53.31 35.28
N THR A 55 22.12 -53.47 36.60
CA THR A 55 20.84 -53.29 37.34
C THR A 55 20.47 -51.81 37.48
N ILE A 56 21.43 -50.96 37.84
CA ILE A 56 21.22 -49.50 37.90
C ILE A 56 20.96 -48.97 36.49
N GLY A 57 21.75 -49.36 35.49
CA GLY A 57 21.54 -48.99 34.09
C GLY A 57 20.19 -49.47 33.55
N GLY A 58 19.83 -50.73 33.81
CA GLY A 58 18.55 -51.31 33.38
C GLY A 58 17.32 -50.65 34.02
N ILE A 59 17.40 -50.27 35.30
CA ILE A 59 16.30 -49.58 36.00
C ILE A 59 16.27 -48.09 35.64
N THR A 60 17.42 -47.41 35.56
CA THR A 60 17.48 -45.95 35.34
C THR A 60 17.31 -45.56 33.87
N ALA A 61 17.73 -46.40 32.92
CA ALA A 61 17.65 -46.07 31.49
C ALA A 61 16.22 -45.75 31.01
N PRO A 62 15.16 -46.49 31.39
CA PRO A 62 13.78 -46.12 31.06
C PRO A 62 13.37 -44.74 31.58
N PHE A 63 13.80 -44.36 32.80
CA PHE A 63 13.48 -43.05 33.39
C PHE A 63 14.25 -41.92 32.70
N VAL A 64 15.54 -42.12 32.43
CA VAL A 64 16.37 -41.13 31.70
C VAL A 64 15.83 -40.94 30.28
N ASN A 65 15.46 -42.03 29.61
CA ASN A 65 14.83 -41.97 28.28
C ASN A 65 13.48 -41.25 28.31
N LEU A 66 12.66 -41.47 29.34
CA LEU A 66 11.39 -40.78 29.53
C LEU A 66 11.58 -39.28 29.77
N ILE A 67 12.52 -38.90 30.65
CA ILE A 67 12.87 -37.48 30.90
C ILE A 67 13.39 -36.85 29.61
N GLY A 68 14.27 -37.55 28.88
CA GLY A 68 14.78 -37.11 27.58
C GLY A 68 13.65 -36.86 26.58
N ALA A 69 12.71 -37.79 26.44
CA ALA A 69 11.55 -37.64 25.56
C ALA A 69 10.66 -36.45 25.95
N ILE A 70 10.44 -36.22 27.25
CA ILE A 70 9.67 -35.09 27.77
C ILE A 70 10.39 -33.75 27.44
N LEU A 71 11.71 -33.69 27.64
CA LEU A 71 12.49 -32.50 27.31
C LEU A 71 12.49 -32.21 25.81
N VAL A 72 12.62 -33.24 24.97
CA VAL A 72 12.51 -33.13 23.50
C VAL A 72 11.11 -32.63 23.11
N TYR A 73 10.04 -33.16 23.71
CA TYR A 73 8.68 -32.67 23.47
C TYR A 73 8.53 -31.18 23.80
N PHE A 74 9.05 -30.73 24.95
CA PHE A 74 9.01 -29.31 25.31
C PHE A 74 9.83 -28.43 24.35
N ALA A 75 10.99 -28.90 23.92
CA ALA A 75 11.80 -28.19 22.93
C ALA A 75 11.07 -28.04 21.59
N LEU A 76 10.49 -29.13 21.08
CA LEU A 76 9.69 -29.13 19.85
C LEU A 76 8.46 -28.23 19.98
N HIS A 77 7.77 -28.27 21.12
CA HIS A 77 6.62 -27.41 21.37
C HIS A 77 7.00 -25.92 21.37
N ALA A 78 8.12 -25.56 22.01
CA ALA A 78 8.64 -24.20 22.00
C ALA A 78 9.05 -23.75 20.59
N GLN A 79 9.68 -24.63 19.80
CA GLN A 79 10.03 -24.38 18.41
C GLN A 79 8.80 -24.13 17.53
N VAL A 80 7.75 -24.97 17.64
CA VAL A 80 6.48 -24.77 16.91
C VAL A 80 5.84 -23.44 17.26
N LYS A 81 5.85 -23.06 18.54
CA LYS A 81 5.32 -21.76 19.01
C LYS A 81 6.12 -20.59 18.44
N ALA A 82 7.45 -20.68 18.43
CA ALA A 82 8.31 -19.65 17.83
C ALA A 82 8.06 -19.50 16.33
N ASN A 83 7.95 -20.61 15.60
CA ASN A 83 7.66 -20.59 14.16
C ASN A 83 6.31 -19.94 13.85
N ARG A 84 5.26 -20.21 14.65
CA ARG A 84 3.96 -19.55 14.50
C ARG A 84 4.07 -18.03 14.68
N LEU A 85 4.80 -17.58 15.69
CA LEU A 85 5.00 -16.15 15.93
C LEU A 85 5.77 -15.48 14.79
N VAL A 86 6.81 -16.14 14.29
CA VAL A 86 7.57 -15.65 13.12
C VAL A 86 6.66 -15.56 11.89
N GLN A 87 5.80 -16.57 11.68
CA GLN A 87 4.85 -16.56 10.57
C GLN A 87 3.85 -15.40 10.69
N GLU A 88 3.27 -15.18 11.87
CA GLU A 88 2.38 -14.04 12.14
C GLU A 88 3.08 -12.70 11.89
N GLN A 89 4.35 -12.55 12.29
CA GLN A 89 5.14 -11.35 12.02
C GLN A 89 5.38 -11.13 10.52
N ILE A 90 5.72 -12.19 9.79
CA ILE A 90 5.92 -12.14 8.34
C ILE A 90 4.63 -11.73 7.63
N ASP A 91 3.49 -12.28 8.03
CA ASP A 91 2.21 -11.99 7.40
C ASP A 91 1.78 -10.53 7.67
N ASN A 92 1.95 -10.03 8.89
CA ASN A 92 1.77 -8.60 9.19
C ASN A 92 2.70 -7.70 8.36
N GLN A 93 3.98 -8.08 8.22
CA GLN A 93 4.94 -7.33 7.40
C GLN A 93 4.54 -7.29 5.93
N LYS A 94 4.02 -8.40 5.37
CA LYS A 94 3.51 -8.43 3.99
C LYS A 94 2.34 -7.47 3.81
N GLU A 95 1.41 -7.43 4.76
CA GLU A 95 0.28 -6.51 4.71
C GLU A 95 0.74 -5.05 4.73
N GLU A 96 1.65 -4.70 5.65
CA GLU A 96 2.27 -3.37 5.70
C GLU A 96 3.01 -3.02 4.39
N GLU A 97 3.72 -3.98 3.81
CA GLU A 97 4.43 -3.80 2.54
C GLU A 97 3.46 -3.56 1.36
N VAL A 98 2.36 -4.30 1.29
CA VAL A 98 1.32 -4.09 0.28
C VAL A 98 0.74 -2.68 0.40
N ILE A 99 0.42 -2.22 1.61
CA ILE A 99 -0.07 -0.86 1.84
C ILE A 99 0.98 0.17 1.41
N ARG A 100 2.24 -0.02 1.78
CA ARG A 100 3.34 0.87 1.40
C ARG A 100 3.51 0.97 -0.12
N ARG A 101 3.45 -0.14 -0.84
CA ARG A 101 3.51 -0.17 -2.31
C ARG A 101 2.34 0.59 -2.93
N LYS A 102 1.12 0.41 -2.41
CA LYS A 102 -0.07 1.15 -2.87
C LYS A 102 0.07 2.66 -2.65
N LEU A 103 0.59 3.09 -1.50
CA LEU A 103 0.88 4.50 -1.23
C LEU A 103 1.94 5.05 -2.19
N GLN A 104 2.98 4.28 -2.51
CA GLN A 104 3.97 4.67 -3.51
C GLN A 104 3.32 4.86 -4.89
N TYR A 105 2.49 3.92 -5.34
CA TYR A 105 1.79 4.05 -6.62
C TYR A 105 0.85 5.25 -6.66
N ALA A 106 0.18 5.59 -5.56
CA ALA A 106 -0.63 6.80 -5.48
C ALA A 106 0.22 8.07 -5.65
N GLY A 107 1.39 8.12 -5.01
CA GLY A 107 2.35 9.22 -5.16
C GLY A 107 2.92 9.33 -6.57
N GLU A 108 3.28 8.22 -7.20
CA GLU A 108 3.75 8.19 -8.59
C GLU A 108 2.68 8.68 -9.56
N LYS A 109 1.43 8.21 -9.43
CA LYS A 109 0.30 8.68 -10.23
C LYS A 109 0.04 10.17 -10.04
N PHE A 110 0.07 10.66 -8.80
CA PHE A 110 -0.08 12.09 -8.53
C PHE A 110 1.03 12.91 -9.21
N ASN A 111 2.28 12.46 -9.12
CA ASN A 111 3.40 13.15 -9.75
C ASN A 111 3.30 13.12 -11.28
N LEU A 112 2.88 12.00 -11.87
CA LEU A 112 2.61 11.91 -13.30
C LEU A 112 1.56 12.95 -13.72
N VAL A 113 0.41 12.97 -13.06
CA VAL A 113 -0.66 13.96 -13.33
C VAL A 113 -0.14 15.39 -13.17
N ARG A 114 0.58 15.68 -12.08
CA ARG A 114 1.13 17.01 -11.83
C ARG A 114 2.09 17.43 -12.94
N ASN A 115 2.93 16.51 -13.42
CA ASN A 115 3.88 16.77 -14.49
C ASN A 115 3.14 16.98 -15.82
N ASP A 116 2.20 16.10 -16.17
CA ASP A 116 1.37 16.23 -17.37
C ASP A 116 0.62 17.57 -17.40
N VAL A 117 0.08 18.01 -16.25
CA VAL A 117 -0.54 19.34 -16.14
C VAL A 117 0.45 20.47 -16.39
N ASN A 118 1.69 20.37 -15.89
CA ASN A 118 2.70 21.41 -16.06
C ASN A 118 3.32 21.42 -17.47
N GLU A 119 3.43 20.25 -18.08
CA GLU A 119 4.02 20.02 -19.40
C GLU A 119 2.99 20.09 -20.52
N PHE A 120 1.69 20.14 -20.20
CA PHE A 120 0.62 20.30 -21.18
C PHE A 120 0.91 21.45 -22.14
N THR A 121 0.89 21.18 -23.44
CA THR A 121 1.25 22.18 -24.46
C THR A 121 0.08 22.48 -25.38
N TYR A 122 -0.03 23.75 -25.76
CA TYR A 122 -0.96 24.16 -26.81
C TYR A 122 -0.26 25.12 -27.77
N HIS A 123 -0.36 24.82 -29.06
CA HIS A 123 0.25 25.62 -30.10
C HIS A 123 -0.79 26.43 -30.85
N PHE A 124 -0.61 27.74 -30.87
CA PHE A 124 -1.47 28.67 -31.57
C PHE A 124 -0.67 29.44 -32.63
N ARG A 125 -1.24 29.59 -33.83
CA ARG A 125 -0.64 30.42 -34.88
C ARG A 125 -1.22 31.82 -34.80
N LYS A 126 -0.37 32.80 -34.48
CA LYS A 126 -0.75 34.21 -34.46
C LYS A 126 -0.26 34.88 -35.74
N THR A 127 -1.16 35.54 -36.46
CA THR A 127 -0.76 36.45 -37.54
C THR A 127 -0.44 37.82 -36.95
N ILE A 128 0.76 38.31 -37.20
CA ILE A 128 1.23 39.64 -36.80
C ILE A 128 1.35 40.48 -38.06
N THR A 129 0.57 41.55 -38.13
CA THR A 129 0.64 42.52 -39.22
C THR A 129 1.42 43.75 -38.75
N LYS A 130 2.50 44.09 -39.46
CA LYS A 130 3.27 45.33 -39.28
C LYS A 130 3.30 46.07 -40.61
N GLY A 131 2.48 47.11 -40.74
CA GLY A 131 2.29 47.82 -42.01
C GLY A 131 1.66 46.91 -43.07
N ALA A 132 2.23 46.85 -44.27
CA ALA A 132 1.76 45.98 -45.36
C ALA A 132 2.26 44.52 -45.26
N GLN A 133 3.13 44.19 -44.30
CA GLN A 133 3.65 42.84 -44.13
C GLN A 133 2.90 42.10 -43.03
N SER A 134 2.50 40.87 -43.31
CA SER A 134 1.95 39.92 -42.33
C SER A 134 2.89 38.73 -42.18
N SER A 135 3.30 38.43 -40.95
CA SER A 135 4.01 37.20 -40.60
C SER A 135 3.11 36.31 -39.75
N THR A 136 3.26 35.00 -39.91
CA THR A 136 2.60 34.03 -39.02
C THR A 136 3.64 33.47 -38.07
N GLU A 137 3.43 33.66 -36.76
CA GLU A 137 4.29 33.14 -35.71
C GLU A 137 3.57 32.01 -34.96
N ARG A 138 4.29 30.92 -34.68
CA ARG A 138 3.78 29.83 -33.82
C ARG A 138 4.12 30.18 -32.38
N VAL A 139 3.10 30.47 -31.59
CA VAL A 139 3.20 30.69 -30.15
C VAL A 139 2.90 29.37 -29.44
N THR A 140 3.78 28.95 -28.55
CA THR A 140 3.58 27.78 -27.70
C THR A 140 3.26 28.23 -26.30
N TYR A 141 2.11 27.79 -25.79
CA TYR A 141 1.74 27.91 -24.39
C TYR A 141 2.04 26.59 -23.68
N THR A 142 2.36 26.66 -22.40
CA THR A 142 2.59 25.49 -21.55
C THR A 142 1.79 25.58 -20.24
N GLY A 143 1.56 24.43 -19.62
CA GLY A 143 0.89 24.29 -18.35
C GLY A 143 -0.52 24.89 -18.30
N VAL A 144 -0.84 25.60 -17.21
CA VAL A 144 -2.13 26.28 -17.01
C VAL A 144 -2.48 27.23 -18.15
N SER A 145 -1.48 27.93 -18.69
CA SER A 145 -1.68 28.86 -19.79
C SER A 145 -2.11 28.14 -21.06
N ALA A 146 -1.56 26.96 -21.32
CA ALA A 146 -1.98 26.12 -22.46
C ALA A 146 -3.42 25.65 -22.32
N ILE A 147 -3.81 25.14 -21.14
CA ILE A 147 -5.19 24.73 -20.86
C ILE A 147 -6.16 25.90 -21.08
N ARG A 148 -5.83 27.07 -20.53
CA ARG A 148 -6.66 28.27 -20.66
C ARG A 148 -6.82 28.68 -22.13
N VAL A 149 -5.72 28.79 -22.86
CA VAL A 149 -5.75 29.22 -24.27
C VAL A 149 -6.48 28.19 -25.12
N LEU A 150 -6.30 26.89 -24.89
CA LEU A 150 -7.05 25.84 -25.55
C LEU A 150 -8.56 26.04 -25.37
N LEU A 151 -9.05 26.17 -24.14
CA LEU A 151 -10.48 26.39 -23.89
C LEU A 151 -10.97 27.70 -24.51
N ASP A 152 -10.16 28.77 -24.43
CA ASP A 152 -10.48 30.05 -25.06
C ASP A 152 -10.63 29.95 -26.58
N GLN A 153 -9.87 29.10 -27.26
CA GLN A 153 -9.99 28.85 -28.71
C GLN A 153 -11.23 28.03 -29.07
N LEU A 154 -11.75 27.23 -28.14
CA LEU A 154 -12.90 26.37 -28.37
C LEU A 154 -14.25 27.08 -28.20
N LYS A 155 -14.26 28.31 -27.64
CA LYS A 155 -15.46 29.11 -27.37
C LYS A 155 -16.43 29.25 -28.54
N ASP A 156 -15.87 29.46 -29.72
CA ASP A 156 -16.59 29.70 -30.97
C ASP A 156 -16.38 28.57 -31.99
N TYR A 157 -15.82 27.44 -31.54
CA TYR A 157 -15.56 26.31 -32.41
C TYR A 157 -16.88 25.69 -32.86
N LYS A 158 -17.04 25.52 -34.18
CA LYS A 158 -18.23 24.92 -34.78
C LYS A 158 -17.89 23.48 -35.13
N ASN A 159 -18.26 22.54 -34.26
CA ASN A 159 -17.91 21.15 -34.49
C ASN A 159 -19.07 20.33 -35.06
N HIS A 160 -19.00 19.88 -36.31
CA HIS A 160 -20.04 19.03 -36.89
C HIS A 160 -19.79 17.52 -36.66
N GLU A 161 -18.61 17.17 -36.14
CA GLU A 161 -18.18 15.80 -35.83
C GLU A 161 -17.76 15.67 -34.35
N ASP A 162 -17.10 14.57 -34.00
CA ASP A 162 -16.53 14.36 -32.68
C ASP A 162 -15.32 15.29 -32.46
N ILE A 163 -15.53 16.33 -31.66
CA ILE A 163 -14.52 17.34 -31.30
C ILE A 163 -13.27 16.76 -30.65
N TYR A 164 -13.35 15.61 -30.00
CA TYR A 164 -12.17 14.96 -29.44
C TYR A 164 -11.25 14.38 -30.52
N SER A 165 -11.82 14.02 -31.66
CA SER A 165 -11.07 13.55 -32.83
C SER A 165 -10.43 14.71 -33.59
N GLU A 166 -11.08 15.87 -33.64
CA GLU A 166 -10.58 17.06 -34.34
C GLU A 166 -9.65 17.95 -33.51
N ALA A 167 -9.78 17.91 -32.18
CA ALA A 167 -8.96 18.66 -31.24
C ALA A 167 -8.18 17.71 -30.31
N PRO A 168 -7.05 17.12 -30.77
CA PRO A 168 -6.23 16.23 -29.95
C PRO A 168 -5.85 16.80 -28.57
N PRO A 169 -5.50 18.11 -28.41
CA PRO A 169 -5.21 18.66 -27.10
C PRO A 169 -6.40 18.65 -26.13
N LEU A 170 -7.64 18.75 -26.65
CA LEU A 170 -8.85 18.63 -25.82
C LEU A 170 -9.03 17.19 -25.34
N LYS A 171 -8.77 16.21 -26.21
CA LYS A 171 -8.82 14.79 -25.83
C LYS A 171 -7.75 14.43 -24.81
N GLU A 172 -6.55 14.97 -24.96
CA GLU A 172 -5.48 14.83 -23.97
C GLU A 172 -5.90 15.41 -22.62
N LEU A 173 -6.46 16.63 -22.59
CA LEU A 173 -6.97 17.25 -21.37
C LEU A 173 -8.09 16.41 -20.72
N TYR A 174 -9.03 15.90 -21.52
CA TYR A 174 -10.10 15.02 -21.02
C TYR A 174 -9.55 13.74 -20.37
N ASN A 175 -8.58 13.09 -21.02
CA ASN A 175 -7.95 11.89 -20.49
C ASN A 175 -7.17 12.19 -19.19
N LEU A 176 -6.48 13.32 -19.13
CA LEU A 176 -5.80 13.80 -17.92
C LEU A 176 -6.79 13.97 -16.76
N LEU A 177 -7.92 14.64 -17.00
CA LEU A 177 -8.98 14.80 -16.01
C LEU A 177 -9.55 13.44 -15.57
N SER A 178 -9.71 12.51 -16.50
CA SER A 178 -10.19 11.15 -16.18
C SER A 178 -9.21 10.40 -15.27
N ILE A 179 -7.90 10.60 -15.46
CA ILE A 179 -6.87 10.03 -14.57
C ILE A 179 -6.95 10.67 -13.17
N ILE A 180 -7.19 11.98 -13.08
CA ILE A 180 -7.41 12.66 -11.80
C ILE A 180 -8.61 12.06 -11.07
N ASP A 181 -9.74 11.91 -11.76
CA ASP A 181 -10.96 11.35 -11.19
C ASP A 181 -10.74 9.92 -10.66
N ALA A 182 -10.11 9.06 -11.47
CA ALA A 182 -9.77 7.70 -11.09
C ALA A 182 -8.76 7.65 -9.93
N LEU A 183 -7.80 8.59 -9.86
CA LEU A 183 -6.84 8.67 -8.76
C LEU A 183 -7.57 8.95 -7.44
N ILE A 184 -8.53 9.87 -7.43
CA ILE A 184 -9.32 10.20 -6.24
C ILE A 184 -10.14 8.98 -5.78
N ASP A 185 -10.78 8.27 -6.72
CA ASP A 185 -11.54 7.06 -6.40
C ASP A 185 -10.65 5.97 -5.81
N ASN A 186 -9.46 5.75 -6.38
CA ASN A 186 -8.49 4.78 -5.85
C ASN A 186 -8.06 5.15 -4.42
N ILE A 187 -7.77 6.43 -4.15
CA ILE A 187 -7.40 6.88 -2.79
C ILE A 187 -8.55 6.68 -1.79
N ASN A 188 -9.79 6.91 -2.22
CA ASN A 188 -10.97 6.80 -1.38
C ASN A 188 -11.31 5.34 -1.03
N GLN A 189 -11.28 4.46 -2.03
CA GLN A 189 -11.69 3.05 -1.92
C GLN A 189 -10.67 2.18 -1.19
N GLU A 190 -9.38 2.53 -1.25
CA GLU A 190 -8.32 1.76 -0.62
C GLU A 190 -8.35 1.84 0.91
N ASN A 191 -7.90 0.77 1.58
CA ASN A 191 -7.81 0.68 3.04
C ASN A 191 -6.59 1.43 3.60
N PHE A 192 -6.39 2.68 3.17
CA PHE A 192 -5.35 3.56 3.69
C PHE A 192 -5.76 4.16 5.04
N LEU A 193 -4.76 4.57 5.82
CA LEU A 193 -4.98 5.38 7.01
C LEU A 193 -5.61 6.72 6.60
N GLN A 194 -6.49 7.25 7.44
CA GLN A 194 -7.22 8.49 7.13
C GLN A 194 -6.27 9.66 6.82
N HIS A 195 -5.20 9.80 7.60
CA HIS A 195 -4.17 10.83 7.37
C HIS A 195 -3.54 10.74 5.97
N ASP A 196 -3.30 9.53 5.44
CA ASP A 196 -2.72 9.36 4.10
C ASP A 196 -3.72 9.75 3.01
N LYS A 197 -5.01 9.43 3.23
CA LYS A 197 -6.10 9.89 2.34
C LYS A 197 -6.17 11.41 2.31
N ASP A 198 -6.15 12.04 3.48
CA ASP A 198 -6.23 13.50 3.62
C ASP A 198 -5.04 14.20 2.98
N PHE A 199 -3.83 13.62 3.10
CA PHE A 199 -2.63 14.12 2.44
C PHE A 199 -2.78 14.16 0.91
N TYR A 200 -3.13 13.03 0.29
CA TYR A 200 -3.28 12.99 -1.17
C TYR A 200 -4.47 13.81 -1.67
N LYS A 201 -5.59 13.84 -0.93
CA LYS A 201 -6.72 14.73 -1.24
C LYS A 201 -6.29 16.19 -1.23
N SER A 202 -5.49 16.62 -0.26
CA SER A 202 -5.00 18.00 -0.18
C SER A 202 -4.11 18.37 -1.37
N LEU A 203 -3.28 17.44 -1.83
CA LEU A 203 -2.44 17.64 -3.01
C LEU A 203 -3.28 17.77 -4.30
N ILE A 204 -4.27 16.89 -4.48
CA ILE A 204 -5.18 16.93 -5.63
C ILE A 204 -6.04 18.18 -5.58
N PHE A 205 -6.55 18.56 -4.40
CA PHE A 205 -7.27 19.80 -4.15
C PHE A 205 -6.47 21.02 -4.62
N TYR A 206 -5.22 21.12 -4.19
CA TYR A 206 -4.37 22.23 -4.59
C TYR A 206 -4.15 22.25 -6.11
N LEU A 207 -3.76 21.11 -6.70
CA LEU A 207 -3.50 21.02 -8.14
C LEU A 207 -4.75 21.42 -8.94
N PHE A 208 -5.89 20.82 -8.62
CA PHE A 208 -7.13 21.03 -9.35
C PHE A 208 -7.64 22.47 -9.21
N ASN A 209 -7.76 22.99 -7.98
CA ASN A 209 -8.30 24.33 -7.74
C ASN A 209 -7.38 25.45 -8.24
N SER A 210 -6.06 25.23 -8.30
CA SER A 210 -5.12 26.27 -8.74
C SER A 210 -4.77 26.20 -10.22
N LYS A 211 -4.75 25.00 -10.83
CA LYS A 211 -4.23 24.79 -12.19
C LYS A 211 -5.31 24.49 -13.23
N ILE A 212 -6.44 23.90 -12.81
CA ILE A 212 -7.44 23.36 -13.75
C ILE A 212 -8.75 24.13 -13.64
N LYS A 213 -9.39 24.10 -12.46
CA LYS A 213 -10.71 24.67 -12.21
C LYS A 213 -10.87 26.13 -12.68
N PRO A 214 -9.88 27.03 -12.51
CA PRO A 214 -10.04 28.42 -12.93
C PRO A 214 -10.26 28.57 -14.44
N ALA A 215 -9.63 27.73 -15.27
CA ALA A 215 -9.78 27.78 -16.72
C ALA A 215 -11.20 27.38 -17.16
N PHE A 216 -11.76 26.33 -16.54
CA PHE A 216 -13.14 25.91 -16.80
C PHE A 216 -14.15 26.92 -16.29
N LYS A 217 -13.97 27.44 -15.06
CA LYS A 217 -14.86 28.47 -14.49
C LYS A 217 -14.93 29.73 -15.36
N ALA A 218 -13.82 30.13 -15.98
CA ALA A 218 -13.79 31.27 -16.90
C ALA A 218 -14.51 31.00 -18.24
N ASN A 219 -14.80 29.74 -18.53
CA ASN A 219 -15.38 29.25 -19.78
C ASN A 219 -16.77 28.62 -19.61
N GLU A 220 -17.40 28.78 -18.44
CA GLU A 220 -18.68 28.16 -18.09
C GLU A 220 -19.79 28.50 -19.09
N ASP A 221 -19.89 29.77 -19.50
CA ASP A 221 -20.89 30.27 -20.47
C ASP A 221 -20.65 29.78 -21.91
N TYR A 222 -19.59 29.00 -22.13
CA TYR A 222 -19.20 28.46 -23.43
C TYR A 222 -19.44 26.96 -23.55
N ARG A 223 -20.14 26.36 -22.59
CA ARG A 223 -20.70 25.02 -22.70
C ARG A 223 -21.60 24.87 -23.93
N SER A 224 -21.55 23.70 -24.54
CA SER A 224 -22.31 23.38 -25.75
C SER A 224 -23.81 23.46 -25.52
N SER A 225 -24.28 23.05 -24.34
CA SER A 225 -25.68 23.15 -23.92
C SER A 225 -26.21 24.59 -23.84
N ILE A 226 -25.35 25.57 -23.57
CA ILE A 226 -25.70 27.01 -23.45
C ILE A 226 -25.78 27.67 -24.82
N LYS A 227 -24.96 27.21 -25.78
CA LYS A 227 -24.89 27.82 -27.11
C LYS A 227 -26.14 27.52 -27.95
N PRO A 228 -26.49 28.42 -28.90
CA PRO A 228 -27.60 28.19 -29.80
C PRO A 228 -27.35 26.95 -30.66
N ALA A 229 -28.43 26.27 -31.05
CA ALA A 229 -28.35 25.16 -31.99
C ALA A 229 -27.76 25.64 -33.32
N CYS A 230 -26.92 24.82 -33.95
CA CYS A 230 -26.32 25.16 -35.22
C CYS A 230 -27.38 25.29 -36.31
N SER A 231 -27.36 26.39 -37.06
CA SER A 231 -28.31 26.65 -38.15
C SER A 231 -28.28 25.61 -39.27
N GLY A 232 -27.18 24.89 -39.46
CA GLY A 232 -27.03 23.89 -40.52
C GLY A 232 -27.63 22.51 -40.21
N CYS A 233 -27.54 22.06 -38.96
CA CYS A 233 -27.96 20.69 -38.58
C CYS A 233 -28.86 20.61 -37.33
N GLY A 234 -29.20 21.75 -36.72
CA GLY A 234 -30.13 21.82 -35.58
C GLY A 234 -29.59 21.26 -34.25
N LYS A 235 -28.33 20.80 -34.20
CA LYS A 235 -27.70 20.23 -33.00
C LYS A 235 -26.91 21.29 -32.22
N LYS A 236 -26.81 21.12 -30.89
CA LYS A 236 -25.99 21.96 -30.00
C LYS A 236 -24.58 21.37 -29.91
N HIS A 237 -23.69 21.86 -30.77
CA HIS A 237 -22.30 21.41 -30.88
C HIS A 237 -21.32 22.60 -31.05
N LEU A 238 -21.79 23.79 -30.66
CA LEU A 238 -21.00 25.01 -30.68
C LEU A 238 -20.38 25.20 -29.30
N GLY A 239 -19.11 25.55 -29.25
CA GLY A 239 -18.42 25.74 -27.97
C GLY A 239 -17.76 24.47 -27.44
N ILE A 240 -17.62 24.42 -26.12
CA ILE A 240 -16.89 23.35 -25.42
C ILE A 240 -17.89 22.26 -25.00
N PRO A 241 -17.58 20.96 -25.15
CA PRO A 241 -18.47 19.86 -24.77
C PRO A 241 -18.88 19.91 -23.31
N ASP A 242 -20.11 19.51 -23.00
CA ASP A 242 -20.60 19.49 -21.61
C ASP A 242 -19.93 18.40 -20.76
N ASP A 243 -19.59 17.26 -21.36
CA ASP A 243 -19.01 16.09 -20.67
C ASP A 243 -17.67 16.40 -19.98
N ILE A 244 -16.80 17.23 -20.59
CA ILE A 244 -15.56 17.65 -19.93
C ILE A 244 -15.82 18.57 -18.73
N PHE A 245 -16.88 19.39 -18.76
CA PHE A 245 -17.27 20.17 -17.58
C PHE A 245 -17.91 19.30 -16.50
N GLU A 246 -18.77 18.35 -16.88
CA GLU A 246 -19.35 17.39 -15.94
C GLU A 246 -18.27 16.58 -15.21
N LEU A 247 -17.20 16.22 -15.92
CA LEU A 247 -16.03 15.58 -15.32
C LEU A 247 -15.31 16.51 -14.33
N VAL A 248 -15.11 17.78 -14.68
CA VAL A 248 -14.55 18.80 -13.77
C VAL A 248 -15.42 18.99 -12.52
N GLU A 249 -16.74 19.07 -12.66
CA GLU A 249 -17.67 19.14 -11.54
C GLU A 249 -17.63 17.90 -10.66
N THR A 250 -17.49 16.72 -11.26
CA THR A 250 -17.37 15.45 -10.55
C THR A 250 -16.11 15.43 -9.69
N ILE A 251 -14.97 15.82 -10.28
CA ILE A 251 -13.70 15.95 -9.55
C ILE A 251 -13.84 16.97 -8.42
N ASP A 252 -14.46 18.12 -8.67
CA ASP A 252 -14.66 19.15 -7.65
C ASP A 252 -15.45 18.61 -6.45
N LYS A 253 -16.53 17.86 -6.69
CA LYS A 253 -17.33 17.24 -5.63
C LYS A 253 -16.59 16.17 -4.84
N LYS A 254 -15.64 15.44 -5.45
CA LYS A 254 -14.87 14.39 -4.77
C LYS A 254 -13.71 14.93 -3.93
N VAL A 255 -13.26 16.15 -4.24
CA VAL A 255 -12.07 16.77 -3.68
C VAL A 255 -12.39 17.80 -2.59
N ASN A 256 -13.60 18.36 -2.60
CA ASN A 256 -14.17 19.14 -1.48
C ASN A 256 -14.98 18.25 -0.54
#